data_AF-A0A0A0L4Y8-F1
#
_entry.id   AF-A0A0A0L4Y8-F1
#
_cell.length_a   1.000
_cell.length_b   1.000
_cell.length_c   1.000
_cell.angle_alpha   90.00
_cell.angle_beta   90.00
_cell.angle_gamma   90.00
#
_symmetry.space_group_name_H-M   'P 1'
#
loop_
_entity.id
_entity.type
_entity.pdbx_description
1 polymer ?
#
loop_
_entity_poly.entity_id
_entity_poly.type
_entity_poly.pdbx_seq_one_letter_code
_entity_poly.pdbx_strand_id
1 'polypeptide(L)'
;MACFQRASPALKEILLKLYSLEKPTEIEHHLHEYGSVQYHIQSSVPDPQHIYLSIATPLLSQGDLLSDGLSPYTVEMVKQICSHAIEIIEPAKEGYELTLRINSAKILHGEESEKIITDIAAVQAVIISSRLKEVLRNVNSPTLFQGISRPIKLVYHPREPFFVVKQPQKILIIYPIRFKEDTDVIIATAFFRELMDVGSSEKWSKAPPCCWSPIPPPELRGEPLEELSTNGGFVTFDISLHHVEGKRLDNTVWSLLNFNAYVKYHVKTTRGFIQRRMRRRLEGLVEILHQKSSDVAVLNKGQGIKYMKKLVARTKRIKQKCRSLSRKIKRIRFRIKIPGFARFRRRWLKFPKFSSSIQYTRLKCSD
;
A
#
# COMPACT_ATOMS: atom_id res chain seq x y z
N MET A 1 1.39 -3.51 7.95
CA MET A 1 1.98 -2.18 8.15
C MET A 1 1.04 -1.15 7.55
N ALA A 2 0.88 0.02 8.18
CA ALA A 2 -0.05 1.07 7.70
C ALA A 2 0.66 2.12 6.81
N CYS A 3 1.98 2.30 6.94
CA CYS A 3 2.79 3.15 6.08
C CYS A 3 4.07 2.43 5.68
N PHE A 4 4.59 2.74 4.49
CA PHE A 4 5.90 2.29 4.03
C PHE A 4 7.00 3.08 4.75
N GLN A 5 8.05 2.37 5.16
CA GLN A 5 9.26 2.97 5.72
C GLN A 5 10.04 3.66 4.59
N ARG A 6 10.69 4.79 4.91
CA ARG A 6 11.54 5.52 3.96
C ARG A 6 12.87 4.82 3.72
N ALA A 7 13.42 4.21 4.76
CA ALA A 7 14.63 3.43 4.66
C ALA A 7 14.33 2.06 4.05
N SER A 8 15.15 1.64 3.09
CA SER A 8 15.19 0.28 2.58
C SER A 8 15.56 -0.68 3.71
N PRO A 9 14.69 -1.64 4.08
CA PRO A 9 15.01 -2.62 5.12
C PRO A 9 16.17 -3.53 4.71
N ALA A 10 16.22 -3.91 3.43
CA ALA A 10 17.25 -4.82 2.92
C ALA A 10 18.61 -4.14 2.83
N LEU A 11 18.67 -2.90 2.31
CA LEU A 11 19.90 -2.11 2.29
C LEU A 11 20.38 -1.83 3.71
N LYS A 12 19.48 -1.46 4.63
CA LYS A 12 19.81 -1.28 6.04
C LYS A 12 20.44 -2.53 6.64
N GLU A 13 19.85 -3.70 6.40
CA GLU A 13 20.38 -4.97 6.93
C GLU A 13 21.77 -5.30 6.36
N ILE A 14 21.99 -5.09 5.06
CA ILE A 14 23.29 -5.32 4.43
C ILE A 14 24.34 -4.35 5.00
N LEU A 15 24.03 -3.07 5.09
CA LEU A 15 24.96 -2.06 5.63
C LEU A 15 25.28 -2.31 7.11
N LEU A 16 24.31 -2.74 7.92
CA LEU A 16 24.55 -3.14 9.32
C LEU A 16 25.46 -4.37 9.39
N LYS A 17 25.26 -5.37 8.53
CA LYS A 17 26.15 -6.55 8.45
C LYS A 17 27.56 -6.12 8.09
N LEU A 18 27.73 -5.29 7.06
CA LEU A 18 29.03 -4.76 6.64
C LEU A 18 29.73 -4.00 7.77
N TYR A 19 28.99 -3.17 8.51
CA TYR A 19 29.53 -2.41 9.62
C TYR A 19 29.91 -3.29 10.83
N SER A 20 29.22 -4.42 11.01
CA SER A 20 29.53 -5.39 12.08
C SER A 20 30.73 -6.30 11.79
N LEU A 21 31.28 -6.27 10.57
CA LEU A 21 32.43 -7.11 10.21
C LEU A 21 33.73 -6.55 10.79
N GLU A 22 34.38 -7.32 11.65
CA GLU A 22 35.68 -6.97 12.23
C GLU A 22 36.83 -7.05 11.22
N LYS A 23 36.67 -7.84 10.14
CA LYS A 23 37.68 -8.04 9.09
C LYS A 23 37.20 -7.47 7.75
N PRO A 24 38.04 -6.67 7.08
CA PRO A 24 37.72 -6.16 5.76
C PRO A 24 37.57 -7.33 4.78
N THR A 25 36.40 -7.41 4.18
CA THR A 25 36.03 -8.50 3.26
C THR A 25 35.63 -7.87 1.93
N GLU A 26 36.08 -8.48 0.84
CA GLU A 26 35.63 -8.10 -0.50
C GLU A 26 34.19 -8.56 -0.69
N ILE A 27 33.30 -7.58 -0.87
CA ILE A 27 31.87 -7.85 -0.94
C ILE A 27 31.29 -7.06 -2.10
N GLU A 28 30.52 -7.77 -2.91
CA GLU A 28 29.74 -7.22 -3.99
C GLU A 28 28.30 -7.73 -3.86
N HIS A 29 27.35 -6.80 -3.73
CA HIS A 29 25.94 -7.11 -3.59
C HIS A 29 25.10 -6.29 -4.57
N HIS A 30 24.18 -6.97 -5.25
CA HIS A 30 23.14 -6.36 -6.07
C HIS A 30 21.79 -6.57 -5.41
N LEU A 31 21.07 -5.48 -5.16
CA LEU A 31 19.74 -5.48 -4.57
C LEU A 31 18.73 -4.85 -5.54
N HIS A 32 17.53 -5.43 -5.62
CA HIS A 32 16.42 -4.88 -6.38
C HIS A 32 15.24 -4.59 -5.46
N GLU A 33 14.65 -3.41 -5.56
CA GLU A 33 13.51 -2.99 -4.75
C GLU A 33 12.32 -2.51 -5.58
N TYR A 34 11.23 -2.22 -4.87
CA TYR A 34 10.02 -1.65 -5.46
C TYR A 34 10.32 -0.33 -6.19
N GLY A 35 9.68 -0.12 -7.33
CA GLY A 35 9.95 1.06 -8.18
C GLY A 35 11.10 0.86 -9.17
N SER A 36 11.49 -0.39 -9.45
CA SER A 36 12.63 -0.69 -10.33
C SER A 36 13.95 -0.08 -9.86
N VAL A 37 14.09 0.07 -8.54
CA VAL A 37 15.31 0.57 -7.92
C VAL A 37 16.33 -0.55 -7.87
N GLN A 38 17.56 -0.23 -8.25
CA GLN A 38 18.71 -1.12 -8.18
C GLN A 38 19.77 -0.50 -7.29
N TYR A 39 20.31 -1.29 -6.37
CA TYR A 39 21.47 -0.91 -5.58
C TYR A 39 22.63 -1.83 -5.90
N HIS A 40 23.82 -1.24 -5.99
CA HIS A 40 25.08 -1.96 -6.07
C HIS A 40 25.96 -1.52 -4.92
N ILE A 41 26.29 -2.48 -4.06
CA ILE A 41 27.09 -2.24 -2.86
C ILE A 41 28.41 -2.95 -3.07
N GLN A 42 29.51 -2.21 -3.04
CA GLN A 42 30.85 -2.74 -3.19
C GLN A 42 31.74 -2.31 -2.02
N SER A 43 32.49 -3.25 -1.49
CA SER A 43 33.55 -3.06 -0.50
C SER A 43 34.78 -3.82 -1.00
N SER A 44 35.95 -3.19 -0.95
CA SER A 44 37.18 -3.75 -1.49
C SER A 44 38.26 -3.83 -0.41
N VAL A 45 39.04 -4.91 -0.38
CA VAL A 45 40.14 -5.12 0.58
C VAL A 45 41.19 -4.00 0.55
N PRO A 46 41.64 -3.48 -0.61
CA PRO A 46 42.57 -2.34 -0.65
C PRO A 46 42.02 -1.04 -0.06
N ASP A 47 40.70 -0.86 0.01
CA ASP A 47 40.05 0.31 0.58
C ASP A 47 38.99 -0.06 1.63
N PRO A 48 39.41 -0.63 2.77
CA PRO A 48 38.49 -1.24 3.75
C PRO A 48 37.64 -0.22 4.51
N GLN A 49 38.03 1.06 4.46
CA GLN A 49 37.35 2.16 5.14
C GLN A 49 36.19 2.73 4.31
N HIS A 50 36.07 2.34 3.04
CA HIS A 50 35.07 2.91 2.15
C HIS A 50 34.16 1.84 1.56
N ILE A 51 32.86 2.08 1.68
CA ILE A 51 31.82 1.29 1.04
C ILE A 51 31.24 2.15 -0.09
N TYR A 52 31.19 1.58 -1.29
CA TYR A 52 30.62 2.22 -2.46
C TYR A 52 29.17 1.76 -2.62
N LEU A 53 28.22 2.70 -2.63
CA LEU A 53 26.80 2.46 -2.85
C LEU A 53 26.38 3.18 -4.14
N SER A 54 26.13 2.42 -5.20
CA SER A 54 25.58 2.95 -6.44
C SER A 54 24.08 2.68 -6.53
N ILE A 55 23.30 3.67 -6.97
CA ILE A 55 21.84 3.64 -6.98
C ILE A 55 21.36 3.97 -8.40
N ALA A 56 20.52 3.09 -8.94
CA ALA A 56 19.79 3.30 -10.18
C ALA A 56 18.31 3.35 -9.84
N THR A 57 17.63 4.42 -10.24
CA THR A 57 16.18 4.59 -10.08
C THR A 57 15.61 5.12 -11.40
N PRO A 58 14.35 4.86 -11.74
CA PRO A 58 13.75 5.50 -12.91
C PRO A 58 13.69 7.02 -12.74
N LEU A 59 13.98 7.75 -13.82
CA LEU A 59 13.72 9.18 -13.90
C LEU A 59 12.24 9.45 -13.64
N LEU A 60 11.97 10.26 -12.63
CA LEU A 60 10.61 10.52 -12.20
C LEU A 60 9.78 11.25 -13.25
N SER A 61 10.33 11.95 -14.23
CA SER A 61 9.57 12.61 -15.31
C SER A 61 10.14 12.27 -16.68
N GLN A 62 9.28 11.98 -17.66
CA GLN A 62 9.70 11.83 -19.07
C GLN A 62 9.28 13.07 -19.85
N GLY A 63 10.21 14.01 -20.10
CA GLY A 63 10.01 15.20 -20.93
C GLY A 63 10.86 16.42 -20.51
N ASP A 64 11.33 17.18 -21.51
CA ASP A 64 12.04 18.49 -21.67
C ASP A 64 12.65 19.28 -20.48
N LEU A 65 12.50 18.86 -19.23
CA LEU A 65 13.02 19.51 -18.02
C LEU A 65 14.28 18.83 -17.46
N LEU A 66 14.92 17.93 -18.20
CA LEU A 66 16.03 17.13 -17.69
C LEU A 66 17.32 17.42 -18.46
N SER A 67 18.21 18.16 -17.80
CA SER A 67 19.64 17.87 -17.87
C SER A 67 19.86 16.41 -17.45
N ASP A 68 20.64 15.65 -18.20
CA ASP A 68 21.13 14.33 -17.77
C ASP A 68 21.77 14.45 -16.38
N GLY A 69 21.10 13.94 -15.34
CA GLY A 69 21.62 13.92 -13.98
C GLY A 69 20.66 14.38 -12.86
N LEU A 70 21.16 14.27 -11.63
CA LEU A 70 20.49 14.77 -10.41
C LEU A 70 20.39 16.31 -10.45
N SER A 71 19.23 16.88 -10.09
CA SER A 71 19.14 18.35 -9.99
C SER A 71 20.04 18.83 -8.84
N PRO A 72 20.53 20.08 -8.90
CA PRO A 72 21.34 20.65 -7.82
C PRO A 72 20.63 20.56 -6.45
N TYR A 73 19.31 20.74 -6.42
CA TYR A 73 18.51 20.58 -5.21
C TYR A 73 18.49 19.13 -4.71
N THR A 74 18.34 18.13 -5.59
CA THR A 74 18.43 16.72 -5.17
C THR A 74 19.81 16.39 -4.61
N VAL A 75 20.88 16.86 -5.25
CA VAL A 75 22.26 16.66 -4.78
C VAL A 75 22.45 17.29 -3.40
N GLU A 76 21.96 18.52 -3.19
CA GLU A 76 22.01 19.19 -1.90
C GLU A 76 21.24 18.40 -0.82
N MET A 77 20.03 17.94 -1.13
CA MET A 77 19.22 17.13 -0.21
C MET A 77 19.90 15.81 0.15
N VAL A 78 20.62 15.17 -0.78
CA VAL A 78 21.41 13.95 -0.50
C VAL A 78 22.64 14.27 0.33
N LYS A 79 23.35 15.38 0.06
CA LYS A 79 24.50 15.81 0.88
C LYS A 79 24.11 16.16 2.32
N GLN A 80 22.87 16.63 2.53
CA GLN A 80 22.33 16.85 3.87
C GLN A 80 22.08 15.54 4.64
N ILE A 81 21.97 14.40 3.95
CA ILE A 81 21.94 13.08 4.58
C ILE A 81 23.36 12.76 5.05
N CYS A 82 23.56 12.75 6.37
CA CYS A 82 24.81 12.32 7.01
C CYS A 82 26.08 12.96 6.40
N SER A 83 26.12 14.30 6.38
CA SER A 83 27.17 15.13 5.75
C SER A 83 28.63 14.81 6.15
N HIS A 84 28.86 14.10 7.26
CA HIS A 84 30.19 13.72 7.71
C HIS A 84 30.66 12.36 7.15
N ALA A 85 29.74 11.43 6.85
CA ALA A 85 30.07 10.05 6.50
C ALA A 85 29.91 9.73 5.00
N ILE A 86 29.24 10.59 4.23
CA ILE A 86 28.91 10.36 2.82
C ILE A 86 29.60 11.39 1.93
N GLU A 87 30.21 10.90 0.85
CA GLU A 87 30.72 11.71 -0.26
C GLU A 87 30.07 11.23 -1.56
N ILE A 88 29.67 12.17 -2.43
CA ILE A 88 29.12 11.85 -3.76
C ILE A 88 30.28 11.77 -4.74
N ILE A 89 30.38 10.67 -5.49
CA ILE A 89 31.41 10.48 -6.51
C ILE A 89 30.88 10.94 -7.87
N GLU A 90 31.66 11.76 -8.57
CA GLU A 90 31.39 12.20 -9.94
C GLU A 90 32.55 11.80 -10.87
N PRO A 91 32.28 11.20 -12.05
CA PRO A 91 30.97 10.75 -12.53
C PRO A 91 30.44 9.55 -11.73
N ALA A 92 29.12 9.35 -11.74
CA ALA A 92 28.53 8.14 -11.20
C ALA A 92 29.02 6.90 -11.97
N LYS A 93 29.00 5.75 -11.31
CA LYS A 93 29.36 4.48 -11.93
C LYS A 93 28.45 4.20 -13.13
N GLU A 94 29.02 3.61 -14.19
CA GLU A 94 28.27 3.27 -15.40
C GLU A 94 27.02 2.45 -15.08
N GLY A 95 25.87 2.89 -15.61
CA GLY A 95 24.56 2.29 -15.36
C GLY A 95 23.84 2.77 -14.09
N TYR A 96 24.43 3.68 -13.31
CA TYR A 96 23.84 4.23 -12.08
C TYR A 96 23.67 5.76 -12.15
N GLU A 97 22.66 6.29 -11.48
CA GLU A 97 22.40 7.73 -11.42
C GLU A 97 23.21 8.43 -10.32
N LEU A 98 23.56 7.69 -9.27
CA LEU A 98 24.29 8.20 -8.11
C LEU A 98 25.23 7.13 -7.58
N THR A 99 26.48 7.52 -7.29
CA THR A 99 27.42 6.70 -6.54
C THR A 99 27.85 7.45 -5.28
N LEU A 100 27.66 6.82 -4.13
CA LEU A 100 28.04 7.32 -2.82
C LEU A 100 29.27 6.55 -2.31
N ARG A 101 30.24 7.29 -1.79
CA ARG A 101 31.33 6.77 -0.96
C ARG A 101 30.95 6.96 0.49
N ILE A 102 30.81 5.86 1.22
CA ILE A 102 30.48 5.84 2.64
C ILE A 102 31.76 5.55 3.40
N ASN A 103 32.20 6.48 4.24
CA ASN A 103 33.37 6.28 5.09
C ASN A 103 32.94 5.60 6.40
N SER A 104 33.30 4.33 6.56
CA SER A 104 32.94 3.52 7.74
C SER A 104 33.60 4.03 9.02
N ALA A 105 34.81 4.61 8.95
CA ALA A 105 35.53 5.14 10.11
C ALA A 105 34.87 6.40 10.71
N LYS A 106 34.05 7.10 9.92
CA LYS A 106 33.32 8.30 10.39
C LYS A 106 31.93 7.98 10.96
N ILE A 107 31.48 6.73 10.88
CA ILE A 107 30.24 6.29 11.50
C ILE A 107 30.56 6.01 12.97
N LEU A 108 29.94 6.76 13.89
CA LEU A 108 30.18 6.62 15.33
C LEU A 108 29.62 5.28 15.85
N HIS A 109 30.35 4.59 16.75
CA HIS A 109 29.87 3.34 17.36
C HIS A 109 28.72 3.58 18.35
N GLY A 110 27.68 2.72 18.30
CA GLY A 110 26.53 2.74 19.22
C GLY A 110 25.19 2.98 18.52
N GLU A 111 24.16 3.44 19.24
CA GLU A 111 22.81 3.69 18.70
C GLU A 111 22.80 4.75 17.57
N GLU A 112 23.82 5.60 17.50
CA GLU A 112 23.97 6.61 16.44
C GLU A 112 24.36 5.99 15.09
N SER A 113 25.12 4.88 15.09
CA SER A 113 25.44 4.14 13.85
C SER A 113 24.18 3.63 13.14
N GLU A 114 23.24 3.06 13.90
CA GLU A 114 22.00 2.54 13.32
C GLU A 114 21.16 3.65 12.68
N LYS A 115 21.15 4.85 13.28
CA LYS A 115 20.45 6.02 12.73
C LYS A 115 21.11 6.47 11.43
N ILE A 116 22.43 6.61 11.41
CA ILE A 116 23.20 6.97 10.21
C ILE A 116 22.96 5.94 9.09
N ILE A 117 23.04 4.65 9.40
CA ILE A 117 22.79 3.59 8.42
C ILE A 117 21.33 3.59 7.94
N THR A 118 20.37 3.92 8.82
CA THR A 118 18.97 4.08 8.43
C THR A 118 18.78 5.27 7.49
N ASP A 119 19.49 6.37 7.74
CA ASP A 119 19.45 7.57 6.90
C ASP A 119 20.11 7.31 5.53
N ILE A 120 21.25 6.61 5.49
CA ILE A 120 21.86 6.11 4.25
C ILE A 120 20.88 5.21 3.48
N ALA A 121 20.21 4.29 4.20
CA ALA A 121 19.22 3.41 3.58
C ALA A 121 17.96 4.14 3.08
N ALA A 122 17.78 5.42 3.44
CA ALA A 122 16.69 6.28 2.97
C ALA A 122 17.07 7.20 1.81
N VAL A 123 18.30 7.12 1.27
CA VAL A 123 18.77 7.98 0.16
C VAL A 123 17.83 7.92 -1.03
N GLN A 124 17.39 6.73 -1.44
CA GLN A 124 16.44 6.58 -2.54
C GLN A 124 15.14 7.36 -2.29
N ALA A 125 14.59 7.27 -1.07
CA ALA A 125 13.38 7.99 -0.69
C ALA A 125 13.60 9.50 -0.77
N VAL A 126 14.79 10.00 -0.43
CA VAL A 126 15.16 11.42 -0.54
C VAL A 126 15.27 11.86 -2.00
N ILE A 127 15.90 11.05 -2.87
CA ILE A 127 16.00 11.32 -4.31
C ILE A 127 14.59 11.51 -4.88
N ILE A 128 13.72 10.51 -4.75
CA ILE A 128 12.37 10.58 -5.34
C ILE A 128 11.52 11.69 -4.70
N SER A 129 11.67 11.93 -3.40
CA SER A 129 10.92 12.97 -2.70
C SER A 129 11.37 14.35 -3.15
N SER A 130 12.67 14.59 -3.31
CA SER A 130 13.21 15.89 -3.72
C SER A 130 12.69 16.31 -5.10
N ARG A 131 12.66 15.37 -6.06
CA ARG A 131 12.11 15.61 -7.41
C ARG A 131 10.63 15.97 -7.37
N LEU A 132 9.81 15.23 -6.61
CA LEU A 132 8.40 15.58 -6.48
C LEU A 132 8.22 16.92 -5.75
N LYS A 133 9.08 17.24 -4.76
CA LYS A 133 9.09 18.57 -4.11
C LYS A 133 9.37 19.68 -5.11
N GLU A 134 10.28 19.51 -6.06
CA GLU A 134 10.53 20.52 -7.11
C GLU A 134 9.29 20.75 -7.98
N VAL A 135 8.64 19.67 -8.41
CA VAL A 135 7.40 19.75 -9.21
C VAL A 135 6.29 20.46 -8.42
N LEU A 136 6.16 20.14 -7.13
CA LEU A 136 5.13 20.68 -6.23
C LEU A 136 5.45 22.06 -5.64
N ARG A 137 6.70 22.53 -5.59
CA ARG A 137 7.02 23.88 -5.08
C ARG A 137 6.65 24.98 -6.08
N ASN A 138 6.68 24.64 -7.37
CA ASN A 138 6.35 25.53 -8.47
C ASN A 138 4.81 25.62 -8.70
N VAL A 139 4.00 25.67 -7.64
CA VAL A 139 2.52 25.86 -7.74
C VAL A 139 2.16 27.28 -8.17
N ASN A 140 3.00 28.25 -7.79
CA ASN A 140 2.70 29.68 -7.91
C ASN A 140 3.60 30.40 -8.92
N SER A 141 4.23 29.70 -9.89
CA SER A 141 4.99 30.41 -10.92
C SER A 141 4.03 31.28 -11.75
N PRO A 142 4.27 32.59 -11.88
CA PRO A 142 3.40 33.52 -12.60
C PRO A 142 3.32 33.27 -14.11
N THR A 143 3.84 32.15 -14.62
CA THR A 143 3.79 31.74 -16.02
C THR A 143 2.47 31.04 -16.43
N LEU A 144 1.52 30.83 -15.51
CA LEU A 144 0.25 30.13 -15.78
C LEU A 144 -0.93 31.06 -16.13
N PHE A 145 -0.70 32.23 -16.73
CA PHE A 145 -1.77 33.16 -17.12
C PHE A 145 -2.66 32.66 -18.28
N GLN A 146 -2.41 31.47 -18.84
CA GLN A 146 -3.20 30.89 -19.92
C GLN A 146 -3.42 29.38 -19.74
N GLY A 147 -4.42 29.00 -18.93
CA GLY A 147 -5.01 27.65 -18.95
C GLY A 147 -4.30 26.55 -18.13
N ILE A 148 -4.85 25.34 -18.25
CA ILE A 148 -4.37 24.11 -17.61
C ILE A 148 -2.99 23.77 -18.16
N SER A 149 -1.98 23.57 -17.30
CA SER A 149 -0.65 23.15 -17.76
C SER A 149 -0.72 21.77 -18.39
N ARG A 150 0.12 21.49 -19.40
CA ARG A 150 0.27 20.13 -19.93
C ARG A 150 0.54 19.14 -18.77
N PRO A 151 -0.11 17.96 -18.74
CA PRO A 151 0.14 16.96 -17.72
C PRO A 151 1.62 16.57 -17.69
N ILE A 152 2.20 16.57 -16.49
CA ILE A 152 3.55 16.06 -16.27
C ILE A 152 3.39 14.59 -15.85
N LYS A 153 3.78 13.69 -16.75
CA LYS A 153 3.84 12.25 -16.46
C LYS A 153 4.99 11.97 -15.50
N LEU A 154 4.66 11.36 -14.36
CA LEU A 154 5.64 10.89 -13.39
C LEU A 154 5.73 9.36 -13.31
N VAL A 155 6.94 8.81 -13.38
CA VAL A 155 7.20 7.36 -13.41
C VAL A 155 8.04 6.95 -12.21
N TYR A 156 7.40 6.59 -11.10
CA TYR A 156 8.09 5.95 -9.98
C TYR A 156 8.23 4.42 -10.17
N HIS A 157 7.24 3.82 -10.83
CA HIS A 157 7.28 2.42 -11.20
C HIS A 157 6.86 2.30 -12.67
N PRO A 158 7.60 1.58 -13.53
CA PRO A 158 7.41 1.63 -14.99
C PRO A 158 5.99 1.34 -15.48
N ARG A 159 5.26 0.47 -14.77
CA ARG A 159 3.88 0.09 -15.11
C ARG A 159 2.79 0.95 -14.45
N GLU A 160 3.20 1.88 -13.60
CA GLU A 160 2.33 2.62 -12.69
C GLU A 160 2.70 4.11 -12.68
N PRO A 161 2.65 4.78 -13.84
CA PRO A 161 2.83 6.22 -13.89
C PRO A 161 1.65 6.91 -13.18
N PHE A 162 1.89 8.14 -12.72
CA PHE A 162 0.85 9.06 -12.28
C PHE A 162 1.12 10.44 -12.85
N PHE A 163 0.09 11.26 -12.99
CA PHE A 163 0.19 12.55 -13.65
C PHE A 163 0.07 13.69 -12.65
N VAL A 164 0.80 14.76 -12.88
CA VAL A 164 0.68 16.02 -12.16
C VAL A 164 0.23 17.09 -13.13
N VAL A 165 -0.94 17.68 -12.85
CA VAL A 165 -1.52 18.77 -13.64
C VAL A 165 -1.58 20.01 -12.77
N LYS A 166 -0.94 21.10 -13.19
CA LYS A 166 -0.97 22.36 -12.47
C LYS A 166 -2.17 23.19 -12.94
N GLN A 167 -2.96 23.64 -11.99
CA GLN A 167 -4.07 24.56 -12.20
C GLN A 167 -3.83 25.84 -11.38
N PRO A 168 -4.54 26.95 -11.66
CA PRO A 168 -4.50 28.13 -10.81
C PRO A 168 -4.88 27.74 -9.37
N GLN A 169 -3.99 28.03 -8.40
CA GLN A 169 -4.17 27.81 -6.96
C GLN A 169 -4.19 26.35 -6.47
N LYS A 170 -4.19 25.34 -7.36
CA LYS A 170 -4.18 23.92 -6.98
C LYS A 170 -3.44 23.03 -7.96
N ILE A 171 -2.94 21.91 -7.47
CA ILE A 171 -2.33 20.85 -8.28
C ILE A 171 -3.23 19.63 -8.23
N LEU A 172 -3.51 19.05 -9.38
CA LEU A 172 -4.18 17.76 -9.47
C LEU A 172 -3.15 16.66 -9.64
N ILE A 173 -3.28 15.61 -8.83
CA ILE A 173 -2.45 14.42 -8.93
C ILE A 173 -3.35 13.24 -9.29
N ILE A 174 -3.14 12.67 -10.48
CA ILE A 174 -4.04 11.71 -11.09
C ILE A 174 -3.34 10.36 -11.22
N TYR A 175 -3.92 9.32 -10.60
CA TYR A 175 -3.41 7.96 -10.61
C TYR A 175 -4.28 7.05 -11.48
N PRO A 176 -3.79 6.59 -12.65
CA PRO A 176 -4.39 5.48 -13.37
C PRO A 176 -4.09 4.15 -12.64
N ILE A 177 -5.12 3.54 -12.04
CA ILE A 177 -4.94 2.36 -11.18
C ILE A 177 -5.15 1.06 -11.96
N ARG A 178 -4.09 0.25 -12.08
CA ARG A 178 -4.14 -1.04 -12.78
C ARG A 178 -4.00 -2.24 -11.84
N PHE A 179 -4.90 -3.21 -11.99
CA PHE A 179 -4.83 -4.52 -11.34
C PHE A 179 -4.68 -5.64 -12.36
N LYS A 180 -3.99 -6.71 -11.97
CA LYS A 180 -3.87 -7.92 -12.82
C LYS A 180 -5.11 -8.81 -12.74
N GLU A 181 -5.79 -8.81 -11.60
CA GLU A 181 -6.91 -9.72 -11.33
C GLU A 181 -8.22 -8.94 -11.20
N ASP A 182 -9.28 -9.41 -11.85
CA ASP A 182 -10.59 -8.76 -11.81
C ASP A 182 -11.21 -8.75 -10.40
N THR A 183 -10.89 -9.75 -9.58
CA THR A 183 -11.33 -9.75 -8.17
C THR A 183 -10.74 -8.59 -7.39
N ASP A 184 -9.50 -8.21 -7.70
CA ASP A 184 -8.83 -7.09 -7.04
C ASP A 184 -9.45 -5.75 -7.49
N VAL A 185 -9.89 -5.65 -8.76
CA VAL A 185 -10.64 -4.50 -9.28
C VAL A 185 -11.92 -4.26 -8.49
N ILE A 186 -12.68 -5.32 -8.19
CA ILE A 186 -13.93 -5.21 -7.42
C ILE A 186 -13.66 -4.72 -6.00
N ILE A 187 -12.63 -5.26 -5.34
CA ILE A 187 -12.23 -4.83 -3.98
C ILE A 187 -11.75 -3.38 -4.01
N ALA A 188 -10.93 -3.00 -4.98
CA ALA A 188 -10.40 -1.66 -5.13
C ALA A 188 -11.49 -0.63 -5.42
N THR A 189 -12.44 -0.96 -6.29
CA THR A 189 -13.59 -0.08 -6.59
C THR A 189 -14.41 0.21 -5.33
N ALA A 190 -14.63 -0.79 -4.48
CA ALA A 190 -15.28 -0.58 -3.19
C ALA A 190 -14.43 0.29 -2.25
N PHE A 191 -13.11 0.09 -2.24
CA PHE A 191 -12.17 0.91 -1.47
C PHE A 191 -12.20 2.39 -1.91
N PHE A 192 -12.15 2.68 -3.21
CA PHE A 192 -12.14 4.06 -3.72
C PHE A 192 -13.44 4.81 -3.48
N ARG A 193 -14.59 4.13 -3.57
CA ARG A 193 -15.88 4.74 -3.21
C ARG A 193 -15.92 5.14 -1.75
N GLU A 194 -15.43 4.29 -0.84
CA GLU A 194 -15.35 4.63 0.58
C GLU A 194 -14.30 5.73 0.84
N LEU A 195 -13.19 5.74 0.10
CA LEU A 195 -12.18 6.80 0.20
C LEU A 195 -12.77 8.16 -0.21
N MET A 196 -13.53 8.21 -1.31
CA MET A 196 -14.24 9.41 -1.76
C MET A 196 -15.27 9.87 -0.71
N ASP A 197 -16.11 8.97 -0.20
CA ASP A 197 -17.09 9.28 0.85
C ASP A 197 -16.42 9.87 2.12
N VAL A 198 -15.24 9.36 2.48
CA VAL A 198 -14.45 9.85 3.64
C VAL A 198 -13.77 11.17 3.31
N GLY A 199 -13.23 11.33 2.10
CA GLY A 199 -12.58 12.55 1.63
C GLY A 199 -13.54 13.73 1.51
N SER A 200 -14.81 13.49 1.22
CA SER A 200 -15.86 14.52 1.22
C SER A 200 -16.41 14.83 2.62
N SER A 201 -15.95 14.16 3.67
CA SER A 201 -16.44 14.36 5.04
C SER A 201 -15.81 15.60 5.67
N GLU A 202 -16.61 16.46 6.31
CA GLU A 202 -16.13 17.64 7.06
C GLU A 202 -15.07 17.30 8.13
N LYS A 203 -15.11 16.06 8.65
CA LYS A 203 -14.13 15.57 9.63
C LYS A 203 -12.70 15.54 9.09
N TRP A 204 -12.55 15.43 7.77
CA TRP A 204 -11.27 15.36 7.08
C TRP A 204 -11.07 16.55 6.13
N SER A 205 -11.67 17.70 6.44
CA SER A 205 -11.55 18.93 5.65
C SER A 205 -10.12 19.45 5.47
N LYS A 206 -9.18 19.03 6.34
CA LYS A 206 -7.75 19.34 6.24
C LYS A 206 -6.96 18.39 5.33
N ALA A 207 -7.58 17.30 4.87
CA ALA A 207 -6.96 16.35 3.97
C ALA A 207 -7.23 16.77 2.52
N PRO A 208 -6.35 16.40 1.58
CA PRO A 208 -6.60 16.60 0.16
C PRO A 208 -7.94 15.99 -0.27
N PRO A 209 -8.83 16.77 -0.90
CA PRO A 209 -10.00 16.21 -1.55
C PRO A 209 -9.58 15.14 -2.54
N CYS A 210 -10.35 14.06 -2.60
CA CYS A 210 -10.09 12.97 -3.52
C CYS A 210 -11.36 12.59 -4.28
N CYS A 211 -11.20 12.22 -5.54
CA CYS A 211 -12.28 11.70 -6.36
C CYS A 211 -11.83 10.44 -7.10
N TRP A 212 -12.79 9.63 -7.50
CA TRP A 212 -12.55 8.44 -8.32
C TRP A 212 -13.53 8.40 -9.48
N SER A 213 -13.02 8.10 -10.67
CA SER A 213 -13.81 7.96 -11.90
C SER A 213 -13.35 6.73 -12.68
N PRO A 214 -14.27 5.94 -13.28
CA PRO A 214 -13.88 4.88 -14.20
C PRO A 214 -13.35 5.42 -15.54
N ILE A 215 -13.66 6.67 -15.87
CA ILE A 215 -13.33 7.33 -17.14
C ILE A 215 -12.17 8.32 -16.91
N PRO A 216 -11.22 8.47 -17.86
CA PRO A 216 -10.14 9.44 -17.75
C PRO A 216 -10.67 10.86 -17.50
N PRO A 217 -10.11 11.59 -16.52
CA PRO A 217 -10.51 12.96 -16.27
C PRO A 217 -10.11 13.88 -17.44
N PRO A 218 -10.86 14.97 -17.69
CA PRO A 218 -10.66 15.83 -18.86
C PRO A 218 -9.27 16.47 -18.93
N GLU A 219 -8.59 16.59 -17.79
CA GLU A 219 -7.23 17.12 -17.69
C GLU A 219 -6.18 16.21 -18.35
N LEU A 220 -6.47 14.93 -18.57
CA LEU A 220 -5.59 14.00 -19.28
C LEU A 220 -5.91 13.87 -20.77
N ARG A 221 -6.74 14.76 -21.34
CA ARG A 221 -7.00 14.76 -22.78
C ARG A 221 -5.71 15.04 -23.56
N GLY A 222 -5.40 14.17 -24.52
CA GLY A 222 -4.21 14.28 -25.36
C GLY A 222 -3.05 13.39 -24.95
N GLU A 223 -3.11 12.75 -23.78
CA GLU A 223 -2.15 11.73 -23.37
C GLU A 223 -2.38 10.41 -24.13
N PRO A 224 -1.32 9.61 -24.36
CA PRO A 224 -1.39 8.37 -25.13
C PRO A 224 -2.34 7.35 -24.48
N LEU A 225 -3.08 6.60 -25.32
CA LEU A 225 -4.13 5.70 -24.88
C LEU A 225 -3.61 4.58 -23.97
N GLU A 226 -2.39 4.12 -24.19
CA GLU A 226 -1.72 3.10 -23.38
C GLU A 226 -1.62 3.53 -21.91
N GLU A 227 -1.36 4.83 -21.68
CA GLU A 227 -1.22 5.40 -20.34
C GLU A 227 -2.57 5.70 -19.69
N LEU A 228 -3.62 5.86 -20.49
CA LEU A 228 -4.99 6.05 -20.04
C LEU A 228 -5.77 4.73 -19.92
N SER A 229 -5.25 3.63 -20.44
CA SER A 229 -5.87 2.32 -20.32
C SER A 229 -5.73 1.78 -18.88
N THR A 230 -6.85 1.74 -18.15
CA THR A 230 -6.92 1.27 -16.75
C THR A 230 -8.21 0.49 -16.50
N ASN A 231 -8.13 -0.57 -15.69
CA ASN A 231 -9.28 -1.35 -15.24
C ASN A 231 -9.77 -0.96 -13.83
N GLY A 232 -8.93 -0.31 -13.01
CA GLY A 232 -9.29 0.17 -11.66
C GLY A 232 -9.79 1.61 -11.63
N GLY A 233 -9.84 2.29 -12.78
CA GLY A 233 -10.22 3.69 -12.92
C GLY A 233 -9.08 4.66 -12.57
N PHE A 234 -9.46 5.91 -12.35
CA PHE A 234 -8.60 7.05 -12.07
C PHE A 234 -8.93 7.61 -10.69
N VAL A 235 -7.90 7.78 -9.86
CA VAL A 235 -8.02 8.49 -8.58
C VAL A 235 -7.33 9.83 -8.71
N THR A 236 -8.03 10.91 -8.37
CA THR A 236 -7.46 12.26 -8.39
C THR A 236 -7.41 12.83 -6.98
N PHE A 237 -6.31 13.51 -6.65
CA PHE A 237 -6.18 14.31 -5.43
C PHE A 237 -5.98 15.78 -5.77
N ASP A 238 -6.70 16.65 -5.06
CA ASP A 238 -6.59 18.10 -5.19
C ASP A 238 -5.63 18.63 -4.11
N ILE A 239 -4.42 19.01 -4.52
CA ILE A 239 -3.37 19.51 -3.65
C ILE A 239 -3.29 21.04 -3.76
N SER A 240 -3.90 21.73 -2.78
CA SER A 240 -3.71 23.16 -2.54
C SER A 240 -2.48 23.49 -1.69
N LEU A 241 -2.11 24.78 -1.64
CA LEU A 241 -0.94 25.30 -0.93
C LEU A 241 -0.80 24.83 0.52
N HIS A 242 -1.89 24.81 1.29
CA HIS A 242 -1.86 24.41 2.70
C HIS A 242 -1.51 22.92 2.95
N HIS A 243 -1.52 22.08 1.90
CA HIS A 243 -1.07 20.69 1.96
C HIS A 243 0.44 20.55 1.74
N VAL A 244 1.06 21.54 1.09
CA VAL A 244 2.47 21.55 0.70
C VAL A 244 3.30 22.59 1.47
N GLU A 245 2.70 23.25 2.46
CA GLU A 245 3.34 24.28 3.27
C GLU A 245 4.14 23.70 4.45
N GLY A 246 5.35 24.24 4.66
CA GLY A 246 6.21 23.95 5.80
C GLY A 246 6.52 22.47 5.97
N LYS A 247 6.36 21.97 7.21
CA LYS A 247 6.69 20.58 7.60
C LYS A 247 5.75 19.52 6.99
N ARG A 248 4.63 19.92 6.36
CA ARG A 248 3.64 18.98 5.78
C ARG A 248 4.08 18.44 4.43
N LEU A 249 4.87 19.22 3.68
CA LEU A 249 5.33 18.87 2.35
C LEU A 249 5.90 17.46 2.29
N ASP A 250 6.78 17.12 3.22
CA ASP A 250 7.48 15.84 3.27
C ASP A 250 6.53 14.65 3.45
N ASN A 251 5.51 14.79 4.29
CA ASN A 251 4.53 13.74 4.53
C ASN A 251 3.56 13.60 3.36
N THR A 252 3.16 14.73 2.76
CA THR A 252 2.29 14.77 1.58
C THR A 252 3.00 14.09 0.41
N VAL A 253 4.23 14.50 0.10
CA VAL A 253 5.08 13.91 -0.94
C VAL A 253 5.24 12.41 -0.74
N TRP A 254 5.58 11.97 0.47
CA TRP A 254 5.76 10.53 0.75
C TRP A 254 4.45 9.74 0.58
N SER A 255 3.32 10.31 0.98
CA SER A 255 2.01 9.67 0.84
C SER A 255 1.59 9.56 -0.62
N LEU A 256 1.88 10.58 -1.43
CA LEU A 256 1.58 10.60 -2.86
C LEU A 256 2.41 9.55 -3.61
N LEU A 257 3.73 9.56 -3.44
CA LEU A 257 4.63 8.60 -4.09
C LEU A 257 4.24 7.14 -3.81
N ASN A 258 3.75 6.86 -2.59
CA ASN A 258 3.40 5.51 -2.16
C ASN A 258 1.91 5.18 -2.27
N PHE A 259 1.07 6.07 -2.80
CA PHE A 259 -0.38 5.86 -2.84
C PHE A 259 -0.76 4.59 -3.60
N ASN A 260 -0.15 4.34 -4.77
CA ASN A 260 -0.45 3.16 -5.58
C ASN A 260 -0.07 1.86 -4.85
N ALA A 261 1.14 1.82 -4.29
CA ALA A 261 1.61 0.69 -3.47
C ALA A 261 0.70 0.45 -2.27
N TYR A 262 0.24 1.53 -1.62
CA TYR A 262 -0.67 1.48 -0.48
C TYR A 262 -2.01 0.83 -0.84
N VAL A 263 -2.63 1.27 -1.94
CA VAL A 263 -3.89 0.69 -2.44
C VAL A 263 -3.70 -0.79 -2.72
N LYS A 264 -2.67 -1.16 -3.50
CA LYS A 264 -2.43 -2.57 -3.87
C LYS A 264 -2.19 -3.45 -2.67
N TYR A 265 -1.43 -2.97 -1.70
CA TYR A 265 -1.20 -3.66 -0.44
C TYR A 265 -2.52 -3.91 0.32
N HIS A 266 -3.37 -2.89 0.44
CA HIS A 266 -4.64 -3.01 1.17
C HIS A 266 -5.69 -3.85 0.44
N VAL A 267 -5.70 -3.84 -0.89
CA VAL A 267 -6.54 -4.75 -1.70
C VAL A 267 -6.14 -6.20 -1.46
N LYS A 268 -4.85 -6.53 -1.57
CA LYS A 268 -4.32 -7.87 -1.28
C LYS A 268 -4.61 -8.31 0.16
N THR A 269 -4.38 -7.41 1.12
CA THR A 269 -4.66 -7.68 2.54
C THR A 269 -6.15 -7.96 2.78
N THR A 270 -7.04 -7.20 2.14
CA THR A 270 -8.50 -7.38 2.23
C THR A 270 -8.92 -8.72 1.64
N ARG A 271 -8.36 -9.10 0.49
CA ARG A 271 -8.60 -10.42 -0.12
C ARG A 271 -8.17 -11.55 0.81
N GLY A 272 -6.97 -11.48 1.37
CA GLY A 272 -6.48 -12.46 2.36
C GLY A 272 -7.36 -12.52 3.62
N PHE A 273 -7.87 -11.38 4.08
CA PHE A 273 -8.82 -11.31 5.19
C PHE A 273 -10.15 -12.02 4.87
N ILE A 274 -10.71 -11.79 3.69
CA ILE A 274 -11.94 -12.46 3.21
C ILE A 274 -11.72 -13.98 3.18
N GLN A 275 -10.62 -14.44 2.57
CA GLN A 275 -10.27 -15.86 2.51
C GLN A 275 -10.12 -16.49 3.90
N ARG A 276 -9.44 -15.80 4.83
CA ARG A 276 -9.30 -16.27 6.22
C ARG A 276 -10.65 -16.38 6.93
N ARG A 277 -11.59 -15.47 6.64
CA ARG A 277 -12.95 -15.50 7.20
C ARG A 277 -13.79 -16.63 6.59
N MET A 278 -13.63 -16.89 5.30
CA MET A 278 -14.29 -18.00 4.62
C MET A 278 -13.82 -19.34 5.19
N ARG A 279 -12.50 -19.54 5.37
CA ARG A 279 -11.93 -20.74 6.01
C ARG A 279 -12.49 -21.00 7.41
N ARG A 280 -12.46 -19.99 8.28
CA ARG A 280 -13.06 -20.10 9.63
C ARG A 280 -14.55 -20.45 9.61
N ARG A 281 -15.29 -19.97 8.61
CA ARG A 281 -16.71 -20.30 8.48
C ARG A 281 -16.91 -21.73 7.99
N LEU A 282 -16.06 -22.20 7.08
CA LEU A 282 -16.08 -23.58 6.61
C LEU A 282 -15.73 -24.55 7.75
N GLU A 283 -14.66 -24.29 8.50
CA GLU A 283 -14.26 -25.06 9.69
C GLU A 283 -15.45 -25.22 10.66
N GLY A 284 -16.11 -24.12 11.02
CA GLY A 284 -17.28 -24.17 11.91
C GLY A 284 -18.49 -24.92 11.32
N LEU A 285 -18.67 -24.95 10.00
CA LEU A 285 -19.73 -25.75 9.35
C LEU A 285 -19.39 -27.24 9.37
N VAL A 286 -18.12 -27.58 9.11
CA VAL A 286 -17.60 -28.95 9.12
C VAL A 286 -17.69 -29.55 10.54
N GLU A 287 -17.35 -28.78 11.57
CA GLU A 287 -17.53 -29.19 12.98
C GLU A 287 -18.99 -29.58 13.29
N ILE A 288 -19.95 -28.79 12.83
CA ILE A 288 -21.38 -29.06 13.03
C ILE A 288 -21.82 -30.33 12.30
N LEU A 289 -21.29 -30.58 11.09
CA LEU A 289 -21.58 -31.80 10.34
C LEU A 289 -21.02 -33.04 11.05
N HIS A 290 -19.78 -32.99 11.51
CA HIS A 290 -19.16 -34.09 12.23
C HIS A 290 -19.84 -34.38 13.57
N GLN A 291 -20.24 -33.34 14.31
CA GLN A 291 -21.01 -33.50 15.55
C GLN A 291 -22.35 -34.21 15.32
N LYS A 292 -23.03 -33.91 14.20
CA LYS A 292 -24.26 -34.62 13.83
C LYS A 292 -24.00 -36.06 13.43
N SER A 293 -22.93 -36.36 12.67
CA SER A 293 -22.61 -37.74 12.31
C SER A 293 -22.27 -38.60 13.53
N SER A 294 -21.56 -38.05 14.52
CA SER A 294 -21.29 -38.78 15.77
C SER A 294 -22.55 -38.96 16.62
N ASP A 295 -23.44 -37.95 16.69
CA ASP A 295 -24.70 -38.07 17.42
C ASP A 295 -25.62 -39.14 16.79
N VAL A 296 -25.63 -39.26 15.46
CA VAL A 296 -26.38 -40.31 14.74
C VAL A 296 -25.73 -41.70 14.93
N ALA A 297 -24.40 -41.79 14.94
CA ALA A 297 -23.69 -43.04 15.21
C ALA A 297 -23.91 -43.55 16.65
N VAL A 298 -24.04 -42.65 17.63
CA VAL A 298 -24.40 -42.99 19.02
C VAL A 298 -25.86 -43.42 19.14
N LEU A 299 -26.78 -42.82 18.38
CA LEU A 299 -28.20 -43.22 18.35
C LEU A 299 -28.45 -44.60 17.73
N ASN A 300 -27.56 -45.08 16.86
CA ASN A 300 -27.68 -46.40 16.24
C ASN A 300 -27.10 -47.54 17.10
N LYS A 301 -26.44 -47.23 18.23
CA LYS A 301 -25.96 -48.21 19.21
C LYS A 301 -26.80 -48.16 20.49
N GLY A 302 -28.01 -48.72 20.41
CA GLY A 302 -28.76 -49.18 21.57
C GLY A 302 -29.79 -48.20 22.15
N GLN A 303 -31.04 -48.68 22.13
CA GLN A 303 -32.21 -48.24 22.90
C GLN A 303 -33.04 -47.08 22.33
N GLY A 304 -34.08 -47.49 21.61
CA GLY A 304 -35.15 -46.64 21.12
C GLY A 304 -36.01 -45.98 22.22
N ILE A 305 -36.65 -44.89 21.79
CA ILE A 305 -37.98 -44.42 22.22
C ILE A 305 -38.11 -43.85 23.66
N LYS A 306 -37.03 -43.39 24.32
CA LYS A 306 -37.17 -42.54 25.54
C LYS A 306 -36.59 -41.11 25.48
N TYR A 307 -35.91 -40.72 24.41
CA TYR A 307 -35.18 -39.43 24.36
C TYR A 307 -35.89 -38.26 23.65
N MET A 308 -37.08 -38.44 23.08
CA MET A 308 -37.77 -37.36 22.35
C MET A 308 -38.27 -36.22 23.26
N LYS A 309 -38.62 -36.50 24.52
CA LYS A 309 -39.04 -35.44 25.48
C LYS A 309 -37.87 -34.61 26.03
N LYS A 310 -36.64 -35.16 26.07
CA LYS A 310 -35.43 -34.43 26.55
C LYS A 310 -34.83 -33.49 25.49
N LEU A 311 -35.04 -33.77 24.20
CA LEU A 311 -34.53 -32.93 23.10
C LEU A 311 -35.27 -31.58 22.96
N VAL A 312 -36.57 -31.53 23.27
CA VAL A 312 -37.36 -30.29 23.27
C VAL A 312 -36.92 -29.34 24.41
N ALA A 313 -36.48 -29.89 25.55
CA ALA A 313 -35.91 -29.10 26.64
C ALA A 313 -34.50 -28.56 26.32
N ARG A 314 -33.68 -29.33 25.58
CA ARG A 314 -32.34 -28.90 25.14
C ARG A 314 -32.38 -27.80 24.07
N THR A 315 -33.33 -27.86 23.12
CA THR A 315 -33.46 -26.80 22.09
C THR A 315 -33.88 -25.44 22.67
N LYS A 316 -34.67 -25.41 23.76
CA LYS A 316 -34.96 -24.17 24.51
C LYS A 316 -33.70 -23.57 25.16
N ARG A 317 -32.84 -24.40 25.80
CA ARG A 317 -31.55 -23.94 26.37
C ARG A 317 -30.57 -23.46 25.30
N ILE A 318 -30.55 -24.09 24.13
CA ILE A 318 -29.68 -23.69 23.00
C ILE A 318 -30.15 -22.36 22.40
N LYS A 319 -31.46 -22.13 22.23
CA LYS A 319 -32.00 -20.81 21.82
C LYS A 319 -31.63 -19.69 22.81
N GLN A 320 -31.61 -19.99 24.11
CA GLN A 320 -31.22 -19.04 25.16
C GLN A 320 -29.69 -18.77 25.18
N LYS A 321 -28.86 -19.79 24.92
CA LYS A 321 -27.39 -19.66 24.73
C LYS A 321 -27.03 -18.92 23.44
N CYS A 322 -27.77 -19.12 22.34
CA CYS A 322 -27.58 -18.35 21.11
C CYS A 322 -27.98 -16.88 21.26
N ARG A 323 -29.01 -16.57 22.08
CA ARG A 323 -29.35 -15.18 22.44
C ARG A 323 -28.26 -14.52 23.29
N SER A 324 -27.62 -15.24 24.22
CA SER A 324 -26.53 -14.69 25.04
C SER A 324 -25.23 -14.51 24.24
N LEU A 325 -24.93 -15.41 23.30
CA LEU A 325 -23.83 -15.27 22.33
C LEU A 325 -24.06 -14.08 21.38
N SER A 326 -25.28 -13.89 20.88
CA SER A 326 -25.62 -12.72 20.06
C SER A 326 -25.48 -11.40 20.85
N ARG A 327 -25.83 -11.39 22.15
CA ARG A 327 -25.57 -10.25 23.06
C ARG A 327 -24.09 -10.04 23.38
N LYS A 328 -23.29 -11.11 23.56
CA LYS A 328 -21.83 -11.02 23.73
C LYS A 328 -21.12 -10.54 22.46
N ILE A 329 -21.57 -10.98 21.29
CA ILE A 329 -21.10 -10.49 19.98
C ILE A 329 -21.48 -9.02 19.79
N LYS A 330 -22.62 -8.55 20.32
CA LYS A 330 -22.96 -7.11 20.36
C LYS A 330 -22.08 -6.32 21.35
N ARG A 331 -21.60 -6.91 22.45
CA ARG A 331 -20.68 -6.25 23.41
C ARG A 331 -19.22 -6.21 22.93
N ILE A 332 -18.75 -7.23 22.21
CA ILE A 332 -17.39 -7.28 21.62
C ILE A 332 -17.25 -6.27 20.46
N ARG A 333 -18.36 -5.77 19.89
CA ARG A 333 -18.40 -4.76 18.82
C ARG A 333 -17.98 -3.34 19.21
N PHE A 334 -17.51 -3.09 20.44
CA PHE A 334 -17.25 -1.73 20.93
C PHE A 334 -15.78 -1.30 21.04
N ARG A 335 -14.79 -2.15 20.76
CA ARG A 335 -13.38 -1.78 21.06
C ARG A 335 -12.52 -1.24 19.91
N ILE A 336 -13.00 -1.24 18.67
CA ILE A 336 -12.30 -0.54 17.58
C ILE A 336 -13.34 0.17 16.72
N LYS A 337 -13.62 1.44 17.05
CA LYS A 337 -14.38 2.37 16.22
C LYS A 337 -13.41 2.98 15.22
N ILE A 338 -13.30 2.40 14.02
CA ILE A 338 -12.78 3.12 12.85
C ILE A 338 -14.00 3.85 12.25
N PRO A 339 -14.06 5.20 12.28
CA PRO A 339 -15.15 5.95 11.67
C PRO A 339 -15.15 5.70 10.15
N GLY A 340 -16.32 5.43 9.55
CA GLY A 340 -16.48 5.15 8.11
C GLY A 340 -16.90 3.71 7.79
N PHE A 341 -16.30 2.71 8.43
CA PHE A 341 -16.56 1.28 8.16
C PHE A 341 -17.92 0.71 8.64
N ALA A 342 -18.84 1.57 9.07
CA ALA A 342 -20.14 1.15 9.59
C ALA A 342 -21.13 0.79 8.46
N ARG A 343 -21.01 1.41 7.28
CA ARG A 343 -21.90 1.17 6.13
C ARG A 343 -21.65 -0.19 5.49
N PHE A 344 -20.38 -0.59 5.36
CA PHE A 344 -19.97 -1.94 4.90
C PHE A 344 -20.62 -3.08 5.71
N ARG A 345 -20.84 -2.87 7.01
CA ARG A 345 -21.46 -3.89 7.89
C ARG A 345 -22.97 -4.07 7.67
N ARG A 346 -23.70 -3.07 7.19
CA ARG A 346 -25.17 -3.13 7.11
C ARG A 346 -25.68 -3.81 5.84
N ARG A 347 -24.94 -3.70 4.72
CA ARG A 347 -25.39 -4.22 3.41
C ARG A 347 -25.12 -5.71 3.21
N TRP A 348 -23.98 -6.23 3.71
CA TRP A 348 -23.61 -7.66 3.57
C TRP A 348 -24.28 -8.60 4.59
N LEU A 349 -25.03 -8.07 5.58
CA LEU A 349 -25.65 -8.86 6.65
C LEU A 349 -27.17 -9.04 6.52
N LYS A 350 -27.79 -8.61 5.41
CA LYS A 350 -29.15 -9.04 5.08
C LYS A 350 -29.07 -10.36 4.34
N PHE A 351 -29.30 -11.47 5.05
CA PHE A 351 -29.62 -12.74 4.40
C PHE A 351 -30.87 -12.54 3.51
N PRO A 352 -30.87 -12.98 2.24
CA PRO A 352 -32.12 -13.15 1.52
C PRO A 352 -32.96 -14.19 2.26
N LYS A 353 -34.23 -13.88 2.53
CA LYS A 353 -35.17 -14.87 3.02
C LYS A 353 -35.57 -15.76 1.84
N PHE A 354 -35.00 -16.95 1.76
CA PHE A 354 -35.51 -17.97 0.84
C PHE A 354 -36.79 -18.57 1.45
N SER A 355 -37.94 -18.34 0.81
CA SER A 355 -39.17 -19.09 1.09
C SER A 355 -39.06 -20.45 0.40
N SER A 356 -39.06 -21.53 1.20
CA SER A 356 -39.04 -22.89 0.69
C SER A 356 -40.45 -23.32 0.28
N SER A 357 -40.74 -23.37 -1.01
CA SER A 357 -41.90 -24.07 -1.55
C SER A 357 -41.51 -24.84 -2.81
N ILE A 358 -40.77 -25.94 -2.63
CA ILE A 358 -40.59 -26.94 -3.68
C ILE A 358 -40.78 -28.31 -3.02
N GLN A 359 -41.98 -28.87 -3.20
CA GLN A 359 -42.25 -30.29 -2.96
C GLN A 359 -41.59 -31.09 -4.09
N TYR A 360 -40.73 -32.04 -3.75
CA TYR A 360 -40.18 -32.99 -4.72
C TYR A 360 -41.04 -34.25 -4.74
N THR A 361 -41.58 -34.59 -5.90
CA THR A 361 -42.27 -35.85 -6.19
C THR A 361 -41.20 -36.92 -6.47
N ARG A 362 -41.26 -38.07 -5.76
CA ARG A 362 -40.37 -39.21 -6.02
C ARG A 362 -40.84 -39.96 -7.27
N LEU A 363 -39.94 -40.16 -8.22
CA LEU A 363 -40.11 -41.15 -9.29
C LEU A 363 -39.79 -42.54 -8.74
N LYS A 364 -40.70 -43.50 -8.96
CA LYS A 364 -40.48 -44.94 -8.72
C LYS A 364 -39.85 -45.53 -10.00
N CYS A 365 -38.75 -46.26 -9.86
CA CYS A 365 -38.32 -47.20 -10.90
C CYS A 365 -39.17 -48.48 -10.77
N SER A 366 -39.73 -48.93 -11.88
CA SER A 366 -40.28 -50.27 -12.07
C SER A 366 -39.17 -51.24 -12.49
N ASP A 367 -39.26 -52.47 -12.00
CA ASP A 367 -38.37 -53.61 -12.30
C ASP A 367 -38.36 -54.01 -13.78
#